data_AF-S2L268-F1
#
_entry.id   AF-S2L268-F1
#
_cell.length_a   1.000
_cell.length_b   1.000
_cell.length_c   1.000
_cell.angle_alpha   90.00
_cell.angle_beta   90.00
_cell.angle_gamma   90.00
#
_symmetry.space_group_name_H-M   'P 1'
#
loop_
_entity.id
_entity.type
_entity.pdbx_description
1 polymer ?
#
loop_
_entity_poly.entity_id
_entity_poly.type
_entity_poly.pdbx_seq_one_letter_code
_entity_poly.pdbx_strand_id
1 'polypeptide(L)' 'MHEEMLASRLVYCPYCSTEFDLLVDASQGSHQTWEDCPRCCAPIQVLIAVSPHNGELEDVTLSRDDDVP' A
#
# COMPACT_ATOMS: atom_id res chain seq x y z
N MET A 1 -24.78 0.50 -6.33
CA MET A 1 -23.96 0.02 -5.20
C MET A 1 -22.55 0.07 -5.73
N HIS A 2 -21.79 1.12 -5.40
CA HIS A 2 -20.39 1.20 -5.82
C HIS A 2 -19.68 0.25 -4.86
N GLU A 3 -19.55 -1.01 -5.26
CA GLU A 3 -18.64 -1.93 -4.57
C GLU A 3 -17.27 -1.31 -4.79
N GLU A 4 -16.74 -0.64 -3.77
CA GLU A 4 -15.37 -0.15 -3.73
C GLU A 4 -14.46 -1.34 -4.04
N MET A 5 -13.97 -1.40 -5.28
CA MET A 5 -13.10 -2.45 -5.78
C MET A 5 -11.69 -2.21 -5.24
N LEU A 6 -11.54 -2.34 -3.92
CA LEU A 6 -10.23 -2.39 -3.28
C LEU A 6 -9.50 -3.62 -3.83
N ALA A 7 -8.37 -3.39 -4.47
CA ALA A 7 -7.54 -4.46 -4.98
C ALA A 7 -6.76 -5.06 -3.80
N SER A 8 -7.05 -6.30 -3.43
CA SER A 8 -6.22 -7.02 -2.46
C SER A 8 -4.90 -7.42 -3.11
N ARG A 9 -3.80 -7.06 -2.48
CA ARG A 9 -2.45 -7.35 -2.94
C ARG A 9 -1.66 -8.00 -1.81
N LEU A 10 -1.07 -9.15 -2.10
CA LEU A 10 -0.22 -9.84 -1.15
C LEU A 10 1.15 -9.13 -1.10
N VAL A 11 1.48 -8.58 0.06
CA VAL A 11 2.70 -7.79 0.27
C VAL A 11 3.47 -8.31 1.47
N TYR A 12 4.73 -7.92 1.58
CA TYR A 12 5.61 -8.33 2.66
C TYR A 12 6.02 -7.12 3.49
N CYS A 13 5.88 -7.23 4.80
CA CYS A 13 6.30 -6.18 5.73
C CYS A 13 7.83 -5.98 5.65
N PRO A 14 8.33 -4.75 5.40
CA PRO A 14 9.77 -4.48 5.34
C PRO A 14 10.48 -4.59 6.70
N TYR A 15 9.73 -4.67 7.81
CA TYR A 15 10.29 -4.80 9.17
C TYR A 15 10.44 -6.25 9.60
N CYS A 16 9.36 -7.03 9.57
CA CYS A 16 9.32 -8.40 10.09
C CYS A 16 9.19 -9.46 9.00
N SER A 17 9.19 -9.08 7.71
CA SER A 17 9.03 -9.98 6.56
C SER A 17 7.75 -10.83 6.59
N THR A 18 6.74 -10.39 7.33
CA THR A 18 5.43 -11.07 7.37
C THR A 18 4.63 -10.76 6.12
N GLU A 19 4.03 -11.78 5.52
CA GLU A 19 3.07 -11.65 4.42
C GLU A 19 1.69 -11.22 4.95
N PHE A 20 1.05 -10.27 4.26
CA PHE A 20 -0.32 -9.86 4.56
C PHE A 20 -1.01 -9.32 3.30
N ASP A 21 -2.34 -9.36 3.28
CA ASP A 21 -3.16 -8.74 2.24
C ASP A 21 -3.32 -7.25 2.52
N LEU A 22 -2.84 -6.43 1.60
CA LEU A 22 -2.99 -4.99 1.59
C LEU A 22 -4.13 -4.60 0.66
N LEU A 23 -5.02 -3.73 1.11
CA LEU A 23 -6.12 -3.23 0.31
C LEU A 23 -5.71 -1.94 -0.39
N VAL A 24 -5.59 -1.98 -1.71
CA VAL A 24 -5.16 -0.85 -2.52
C VAL A 24 -6.35 -0.21 -3.24
N ASP A 25 -6.59 1.06 -2.95
CA ASP A 25 -7.60 1.85 -3.65
C ASP A 25 -6.99 2.61 -4.82
N ALA A 26 -7.11 2.08 -6.05
CA ALA A 26 -6.61 2.78 -7.23
C ALA A 26 -7.51 3.96 -7.66
N SER A 27 -8.71 4.11 -7.07
CA SER A 27 -9.67 5.15 -7.44
C SER A 27 -9.22 6.55 -7.02
N GLN A 28 -8.43 6.64 -5.94
CA GLN A 28 -7.81 7.88 -5.45
C GLN A 28 -6.60 8.33 -6.28
N GLY A 29 -6.15 7.53 -7.25
CA GLY A 29 -4.95 7.82 -8.03
C GLY A 29 -3.65 7.60 -7.23
N SER A 30 -2.57 8.25 -7.65
CA SER A 30 -1.26 8.11 -7.00
C SER A 30 -1.27 8.78 -5.62
N HIS A 31 -1.13 8.00 -4.56
CA HIS A 31 -1.17 8.51 -3.19
C HIS A 31 -0.28 7.68 -2.28
N GLN A 32 -0.09 8.19 -1.06
CA GLN A 32 0.65 7.50 -0.02
C GLN A 32 -0.25 7.34 1.20
N THR A 33 -0.21 6.16 1.80
CA THR A 33 -0.91 5.83 3.05
C THR A 33 0.06 5.17 4.02
N TRP A 34 -0.37 5.06 5.28
CA TRP A 34 0.37 4.45 6.36
C TRP A 34 -0.44 3.28 6.90
N GLU A 35 0.16 2.10 6.92
CA GLU A 35 -0.49 0.87 7.31
C GLU A 35 0.35 0.14 8.37
N ASP A 36 -0.25 -0.21 9.50
CA ASP A 36 0.45 -0.93 10.56
C ASP A 36 0.57 -2.42 10.24
N CYS A 37 1.76 -2.99 10.46
CA CYS A 37 1.94 -4.42 10.30
C CYS A 37 1.09 -5.20 11.32
N PRO A 38 0.24 -6.16 10.90
CA PRO A 38 -0.59 -6.94 11.83
C PRO A 38 0.22 -7.87 12.75
N ARG A 39 1.52 -8.06 12.47
CA ARG A 39 2.41 -8.94 13.25
C ARG A 39 3.29 -8.17 14.22
N CYS A 40 3.97 -7.13 13.75
CA CYS A 40 4.95 -6.39 14.54
C CYS A 40 4.47 -5.01 14.99
N CYS A 41 3.28 -4.58 14.59
CA CYS A 41 2.72 -3.26 14.89
C CYS A 41 3.65 -2.09 14.51
N ALA A 42 4.50 -2.29 13.50
CA ALA A 42 5.35 -1.25 12.96
C ALA A 42 4.61 -0.49 11.85
N PRO A 43 4.72 0.85 11.79
CA PRO A 43 4.11 1.66 10.74
C PRO A 43 4.84 1.41 9.42
N ILE A 44 4.13 0.91 8.42
CA ILE A 44 4.64 0.70 7.07
C ILE A 44 4.10 1.82 6.18
N GLN A 45 5.00 2.51 5.50
CA GLN A 45 4.63 3.50 4.51
C GLN A 45 4.29 2.77 3.20
N VAL A 46 3.11 3.00 2.67
CA VAL A 46 2.63 2.38 1.43
C VAL A 46 2.46 3.47 0.39
N LEU A 47 3.29 3.42 -0.65
CA LEU A 47 3.19 4.30 -1.80
C LEU A 47 2.48 3.57 -2.94
N ILE A 48 1.36 4.13 -3.38
CA ILE A 48 0.52 3.60 -4.45
C ILE A 48 0.72 4.50 -5.66
N ALA A 49 1.32 3.96 -6.71
CA ALA A 49 1.48 4.64 -7.99
C ALA A 49 0.40 4.17 -8.96
N VAL A 50 -0.41 5.10 -9.44
CA VAL A 50 -1.48 4.83 -10.43
C VAL A 50 -1.14 5.60 -11.69
N SER A 51 -1.34 4.97 -12.84
CA SER A 51 -1.07 5.59 -14.13
C SER A 51 -2.09 6.71 -14.40
N PRO A 52 -1.65 7.95 -14.72
CA PRO A 52 -2.55 9.07 -15.00
C PRO A 52 -3.30 8.90 -16.33
N HIS A 53 -2.92 7.93 -17.16
CA HIS A 53 -3.48 7.70 -18.49
C HIS A 53 -4.67 6.72 -18.50
N ASN A 54 -4.60 5.64 -17.71
CA ASN A 54 -5.62 4.60 -17.65
C ASN A 54 -6.31 4.51 -16.27
N GLY A 55 -5.75 5.13 -15.22
CA GLY A 55 -6.26 5.00 -13.85
C GLY A 55 -6.01 3.62 -13.24
N GLU A 56 -5.10 2.82 -13.82
CA GLU A 56 -4.75 1.50 -13.31
C GLU A 56 -3.55 1.58 -12.37
N LEU A 57 -3.51 0.65 -11.42
CA LEU A 57 -2.40 0.50 -10.50
C LEU A 57 -1.12 0.11 -11.25
N GLU A 58 -0.12 0.98 -11.23
CA GLU A 58 1.19 0.74 -11.84
C GLU A 58 2.11 0.02 -10.86
N ASP A 59 2.27 0.56 -9.67
CA ASP A 59 3.24 0.08 -8.69
C ASP A 59 2.77 0.29 -7.24
N VAL A 60 3.20 -0.59 -6.34
CA VAL A 60 2.99 -0.45 -4.89
C VAL A 60 4.32 -0.69 -4.21
N THR A 61 4.86 0.37 -3.62
CA THR A 61 6.14 0.34 -2.90
C THR A 61 5.88 0.44 -1.40
N LEU A 62 6.48 -0.49 -0.63
CA LEU A 62 6.41 -0.48 0.83
C LEU A 62 7.76 -0.02 1.38
N SER A 63 7.71 1.06 2.17
CA SER A 63 8.86 1.69 2.80
C SER A 63 8.69 1.74 4.32
N ARG A 64 9.79 1.97 5.03
CA ARG A 64 9.82 2.11 6.49
C ARG A 64 9.70 3.59 6.85
N ASP A 65 8.99 3.91 7.92
CA ASP A 65 8.85 5.27 8.48
C ASP A 65 10.19 5.96 8.80
N ASP A 66 11.19 5.17 9.17
CA ASP A 66 12.42 5.61 9.83
C ASP A 66 13.43 6.35 8.91
N ASP A 67 13.05 6.71 7.67
CA ASP A 67 13.87 7.52 6.75
C ASP A 67 13.32 8.95 6.65
N VAL A 68 13.13 9.62 7.79
CA VAL A 68 12.92 11.07 7.86
C VAL A 68 14.18 11.70 8.48
N PRO A 69 15.07 12.32 7.70
CA PRO A 69 16.24 13.02 8.22
C PRO A 69 15.90 14.30 8.99
#